data_AF-C6I0A2-F1
#
_entry.id   AF-C6I0A2-F1
#
_cell.length_a   1.000
_cell.length_b   1.000
_cell.length_c   1.000
_cell.angle_alpha   90.00
_cell.angle_beta   90.00
_cell.angle_gamma   90.00
#
_symmetry.space_group_name_H-M   'P 1'
#
loop_
_entity.id
_entity.type
_entity.pdbx_description
1 polymer ?
#
loop_
_entity_poly.entity_id
_entity_poly.type
_entity_poly.pdbx_seq_one_letter_code
_entity_poly.pdbx_strand_id
1 'polypeptide(L)'
;MDCKNLQFSQQAIRGMFETGISEEEVRTAIASGMTTAEYPDDHPYPSRLLMAAGSRSFLVVIAEDTTTETCLIVMVYILDLDLENKETTMNCVICKTGEMVPGYATVTLQRSGTIIIVKEVPADVCQDCGEYYLDEPVAAKVYAQAEEAVKRHAEVEILRYVA
;
A
#
# COMPACT_ATOMS: atom_id res chain seq x y z
N MET A 1 -11.00 1.37 -26.01
CA MET A 1 -11.44 0.34 -25.04
C MET A 1 -11.95 1.14 -23.87
N ASP A 2 -13.27 1.14 -23.64
CA ASP A 2 -13.89 2.11 -22.72
C ASP A 2 -14.32 1.41 -21.44
N CYS A 3 -13.43 1.40 -20.45
CA CYS A 3 -13.80 1.09 -19.07
C CYS A 3 -14.82 2.14 -18.60
N LYS A 4 -16.11 1.79 -18.55
CA LYS A 4 -17.15 2.73 -18.11
C LYS A 4 -17.14 2.91 -16.60
N ASN A 5 -16.80 1.84 -15.88
CA ASN A 5 -16.69 1.83 -14.42
C ASN A 5 -15.28 1.43 -13.98
N LEU A 6 -14.80 2.05 -12.90
CA LEU A 6 -13.55 1.67 -12.25
C LEU A 6 -13.85 1.16 -10.85
N GLN A 7 -13.22 0.05 -10.48
CA GLN A 7 -13.17 -0.43 -9.10
C GLN A 7 -11.72 -0.51 -8.67
N PHE A 8 -11.42 -0.09 -7.45
CA PHE A 8 -10.05 -0.04 -6.95
C PHE A 8 -9.86 -1.07 -5.85
N SER A 9 -8.83 -1.90 -5.99
CA SER A 9 -8.38 -2.74 -4.89
C SER A 9 -7.76 -1.88 -3.78
N GLN A 10 -7.62 -2.46 -2.58
CA GLN A 10 -6.86 -1.83 -1.51
C GLN A 10 -5.41 -1.53 -1.91
N GLN A 11 -4.77 -2.41 -2.69
CA GLN A 11 -3.39 -2.21 -3.16
C GLN A 11 -3.29 -1.04 -4.13
N ALA A 12 -4.29 -0.87 -5.00
CA ALA A 12 -4.36 0.28 -5.91
C ALA A 12 -4.52 1.60 -5.14
N ILE A 13 -5.49 1.69 -4.22
CA ILE A 13 -5.71 2.92 -3.43
C ILE A 13 -4.47 3.28 -2.61
N ARG A 14 -3.84 2.29 -1.97
CA ARG A 14 -2.61 2.52 -1.20
C ARG A 14 -1.47 3.01 -2.10
N GLY A 15 -1.18 2.28 -3.18
CA GLY A 15 -0.10 2.64 -4.11
C GLY A 15 -0.31 4.03 -4.72
N MET A 16 -1.54 4.35 -5.13
CA MET A 16 -1.92 5.68 -5.61
C MET A 16 -1.66 6.77 -4.57
N PHE A 17 -2.08 6.57 -3.32
CA PHE A 17 -1.91 7.56 -2.27
C PHE A 17 -0.44 7.79 -1.92
N GLU A 18 0.34 6.73 -1.72
CA GLU A 18 1.75 6.80 -1.33
C GLU A 18 2.63 7.44 -2.40
N THR A 19 2.32 7.18 -3.67
CA THR A 19 3.03 7.76 -4.82
C THR A 19 2.45 9.09 -5.27
N GLY A 20 1.31 9.52 -4.71
CA GLY A 20 0.58 10.71 -5.13
C GLY A 20 -0.05 10.62 -6.53
N ILE A 21 -0.27 9.42 -7.08
CA ILE A 21 -0.94 9.18 -8.36
C ILE A 21 -2.45 9.37 -8.21
N SER A 22 -3.00 10.29 -9.00
CA SER A 22 -4.42 10.62 -9.00
C SER A 22 -5.26 9.62 -9.79
N GLU A 23 -6.58 9.61 -9.51
CA GLU A 23 -7.54 8.85 -10.31
C GLU A 23 -7.54 9.28 -11.79
N GLU A 24 -7.34 10.58 -12.06
CA GLU A 24 -7.28 11.12 -13.42
C GLU A 24 -6.07 10.56 -14.18
N GLU A 25 -4.90 10.50 -13.55
CA GLU A 25 -3.71 9.87 -14.14
C GLU A 25 -3.96 8.39 -14.48
N VAL A 26 -4.63 7.64 -13.60
CA VAL A 26 -5.00 6.23 -13.87
C VAL A 26 -5.98 6.14 -15.04
N ARG A 27 -6.97 7.02 -15.13
CA ARG A 27 -7.90 7.08 -16.26
C ARG A 27 -7.18 7.37 -17.58
N THR A 28 -6.23 8.31 -17.57
CA THR A 28 -5.39 8.58 -18.73
C THR A 28 -4.55 7.36 -19.10
N ALA A 29 -3.96 6.66 -18.12
CA ALA A 29 -3.20 5.44 -18.37
C ALA A 29 -4.06 4.34 -19.02
N ILE A 30 -5.34 4.21 -18.65
CA ILE A 30 -6.26 3.26 -19.28
C ILE A 30 -6.61 3.68 -20.71
N ALA A 31 -6.81 4.98 -20.95
CA ALA A 31 -7.20 5.51 -22.24
C ALA A 31 -6.06 5.51 -23.28
N SER A 32 -4.83 5.80 -22.87
CA SER A 32 -3.70 6.02 -23.77
C SER A 32 -2.41 5.29 -23.38
N GLY A 33 -2.41 4.53 -22.29
CA GLY A 33 -1.24 3.76 -21.86
C GLY A 33 -0.93 2.60 -22.79
N MET A 34 0.33 2.17 -22.78
CA MET A 34 0.80 1.05 -23.58
C MET A 34 0.65 -0.25 -22.79
N THR A 35 -0.03 -1.25 -23.36
CA THR A 35 -0.01 -2.60 -22.79
C THR A 35 1.41 -3.18 -22.91
N THR A 36 2.03 -3.52 -21.78
CA THR A 36 3.37 -4.13 -21.73
C THR A 36 3.35 -5.63 -21.48
N ALA A 37 2.26 -6.14 -20.91
CA ALA A 37 2.03 -7.57 -20.72
C ALA A 37 0.52 -7.86 -20.65
N GLU A 38 0.12 -9.07 -21.06
CA GLU A 38 -1.25 -9.56 -21.00
C GLU A 38 -1.27 -10.93 -20.30
N TYR A 39 -2.32 -11.16 -19.52
CA TYR A 39 -2.54 -12.37 -18.72
C TYR A 39 -3.99 -12.84 -18.95
N PRO A 40 -4.29 -13.43 -20.12
CA PRO A 40 -5.65 -13.81 -20.49
C PRO A 40 -6.22 -14.96 -19.64
N ASP A 41 -5.35 -15.75 -19.02
CA ASP A 41 -5.72 -16.90 -18.19
C ASP A 41 -5.97 -16.53 -16.71
N ASP A 42 -5.83 -15.24 -16.35
CA ASP A 42 -6.13 -14.79 -15.00
C ASP A 42 -7.61 -14.94 -14.66
N HIS A 43 -7.87 -15.25 -13.38
CA HIS A 43 -9.21 -15.44 -12.84
C HIS A 43 -9.45 -14.51 -11.64
N PRO A 44 -10.67 -13.94 -11.49
CA PRO A 44 -11.90 -14.23 -12.26
C PRO A 44 -11.98 -13.55 -13.63
N TYR A 45 -11.10 -12.58 -13.91
CA TYR A 45 -11.09 -11.81 -15.15
C TYR A 45 -9.68 -11.77 -15.74
N PRO A 46 -9.54 -11.73 -17.08
CA PRO A 46 -8.24 -11.54 -17.72
C PRO A 46 -7.64 -10.20 -17.28
N SER A 47 -6.32 -10.17 -17.11
CA SER A 47 -5.62 -8.97 -16.67
C SER A 47 -4.57 -8.52 -17.68
N ARG A 48 -4.17 -7.25 -17.59
CA ARG A 48 -3.06 -6.70 -18.37
C ARG A 48 -2.31 -5.63 -17.58
N LEU A 49 -1.04 -5.49 -17.93
CA LEU A 49 -0.15 -4.47 -17.38
C LEU A 49 -0.08 -3.30 -18.36
N LEU A 50 -0.47 -2.12 -17.88
CA LEU A 50 -0.40 -0.87 -18.62
C LEU A 50 0.75 -0.02 -18.12
N MET A 51 1.54 0.50 -19.04
CA MET A 51 2.52 1.55 -18.77
C MET A 51 1.91 2.90 -19.13
N ALA A 52 1.77 3.75 -18.12
CA ALA A 52 1.38 5.13 -18.30
C ALA A 52 2.56 5.93 -18.85
N ALA A 53 2.33 6.63 -19.96
CA ALA A 53 3.26 7.60 -20.52
C ALA A 53 2.77 9.01 -20.17
N GLY A 54 3.61 9.80 -19.48
CA GLY A 54 3.23 11.13 -18.98
C GLY A 54 4.40 11.85 -18.29
N SER A 55 4.08 12.76 -17.36
CA SER A 55 5.07 13.50 -16.55
C SER A 55 5.92 12.60 -15.65
N ARG A 56 5.38 11.45 -15.26
CA ARG A 56 6.06 10.36 -14.57
C ARG A 56 5.56 9.03 -15.12
N SER A 57 6.44 8.05 -15.23
CA SER A 57 6.09 6.70 -15.68
C SER A 57 5.69 5.84 -14.50
N PHE A 58 4.53 5.20 -14.63
CA PHE A 58 4.03 4.26 -13.64
C PHE A 58 3.31 3.11 -14.34
N LEU A 59 3.17 2.01 -13.61
CA LEU A 59 2.57 0.79 -14.08
C LEU A 59 1.24 0.56 -13.37
N VAL A 60 0.25 0.13 -14.13
CA VAL A 60 -1.10 -0.18 -13.64
C VAL A 60 -1.44 -1.59 -14.07
N VAL A 61 -1.76 -2.45 -13.11
CA VAL A 61 -2.36 -3.76 -13.39
C VAL A 61 -3.88 -3.57 -13.41
N ILE A 62 -4.52 -3.90 -14.53
CA ILE A 62 -5.98 -3.88 -14.65
C ILE A 62 -6.50 -5.28 -14.95
N ALA A 63 -7.62 -5.64 -14.35
CA ALA A 63 -8.41 -6.81 -14.72
C ALA A 63 -9.75 -6.36 -15.32
N GLU A 64 -10.20 -7.01 -16.39
CA GLU A 64 -11.31 -6.50 -17.21
C GLU A 64 -12.54 -7.42 -17.14
N ASP A 65 -13.62 -6.90 -16.56
CA ASP A 65 -14.94 -7.51 -16.69
C ASP A 65 -15.65 -6.94 -17.93
N THR A 66 -15.55 -7.70 -19.03
CA THR A 66 -16.21 -7.34 -20.30
C THR A 66 -17.74 -7.44 -20.22
N THR A 67 -18.30 -8.13 -19.23
CA THR A 67 -19.75 -8.27 -19.05
C THR A 67 -20.36 -6.98 -18.52
N THR A 68 -19.64 -6.28 -17.63
CA THR A 68 -20.10 -5.06 -16.96
C THR A 68 -19.37 -3.80 -17.42
N GLU A 69 -18.44 -3.94 -18.37
CA GLU A 69 -17.54 -2.87 -18.83
C GLU A 69 -16.79 -2.22 -17.65
N THR A 70 -16.46 -3.03 -16.64
CA THR A 70 -15.78 -2.61 -15.41
C THR A 70 -14.32 -3.00 -15.47
N CYS A 71 -13.44 -2.05 -15.17
CA CYS A 71 -12.02 -2.31 -15.01
C CYS A 71 -11.66 -2.26 -13.52
N LEU A 72 -11.12 -3.38 -13.04
CA LEU A 72 -10.63 -3.51 -11.68
C LEU A 72 -9.16 -3.09 -11.68
N ILE A 73 -8.86 -1.99 -11.00
CA ILE A 73 -7.50 -1.52 -10.77
C ILE A 73 -6.92 -2.35 -9.64
N VAL A 74 -6.08 -3.30 -10.02
CA VAL A 74 -5.51 -4.28 -9.09
C VAL A 74 -4.33 -3.69 -8.34
N MET A 75 -3.42 -2.99 -9.03
CA MET A 75 -2.21 -2.42 -8.42
C MET A 75 -1.70 -1.22 -9.22
N VAL A 76 -1.13 -0.24 -8.54
CA VAL A 76 -0.50 0.96 -9.13
C VAL A 76 0.86 1.17 -8.46
N TYR A 77 1.93 1.30 -9.25
CA TYR A 77 3.30 1.50 -8.74
C TYR A 77 4.14 2.36 -9.69
N ILE A 78 5.04 3.17 -9.15
CA ILE A 78 6.04 3.91 -9.93
C ILE A 78 7.10 2.93 -10.44
N LEU A 79 7.60 3.17 -11.66
CA LEU A 79 8.75 2.45 -12.18
C LEU A 79 10.03 3.17 -11.74
N ASP A 80 10.59 2.81 -10.58
CA ASP A 80 11.93 3.24 -10.19
C ASP A 80 12.98 2.32 -10.84
N LEU A 81 13.80 2.89 -11.73
CA LEU A 81 14.86 2.18 -12.46
C LEU A 81 16.22 2.19 -11.75
N ASP A 82 16.29 2.66 -10.50
CA ASP A 82 17.54 2.75 -9.75
C ASP A 82 17.69 1.56 -8.79
N LEU A 83 18.19 0.44 -9.29
CA LEU A 83 18.57 -0.73 -8.49
C LEU A 83 20.08 -1.01 -8.55
N GLU A 84 20.91 -0.15 -7.96
CA GLU A 84 22.31 -0.51 -7.64
C GLU A 84 22.83 0.15 -6.35
N ASN A 85 22.69 -0.55 -5.22
CA ASN A 85 23.72 -0.81 -4.20
C ASN A 85 23.04 -1.29 -2.92
N LYS A 86 23.41 -2.46 -2.40
CA LYS A 86 22.98 -2.88 -1.06
C LYS A 86 24.16 -3.43 -0.27
N GLU A 87 24.80 -2.51 0.45
CA GLU A 87 25.57 -2.83 1.65
C GLU A 87 24.66 -3.49 2.69
N THR A 88 25.26 -4.17 3.66
CA THR A 88 24.64 -5.20 4.50
C THR A 88 23.50 -4.67 5.35
N THR A 89 22.28 -4.73 4.83
CA THR A 89 21.07 -4.21 5.47
C THR A 89 20.09 -5.35 5.74
N MET A 90 19.35 -5.26 6.86
CA MET A 90 18.30 -6.22 7.17
C MET A 90 17.24 -6.13 6.07
N ASN A 91 17.05 -7.22 5.32
CA ASN A 91 16.01 -7.28 4.31
C ASN A 91 14.66 -7.54 4.97
N CYS A 92 13.62 -6.89 4.47
CA CYS A 92 12.25 -7.13 4.89
C CYS A 92 11.86 -8.59 4.60
N VAL A 93 11.46 -9.35 5.62
CA VAL A 93 11.05 -10.76 5.43
C VAL A 93 9.71 -10.91 4.70
N ILE A 94 8.92 -9.82 4.64
CA ILE A 94 7.60 -9.81 3.98
C ILE A 94 7.75 -9.65 2.47
N CYS A 95 8.40 -8.58 1.99
CA CYS A 95 8.55 -8.36 0.54
C CYS A 95 9.84 -8.96 -0.05
N LYS A 96 10.84 -9.30 0.78
CA LYS A 96 12.16 -9.87 0.41
C LYS A 96 13.06 -8.97 -0.43
N THR A 97 12.58 -7.81 -0.88
CA THR A 97 13.33 -6.84 -1.69
C THR A 97 13.77 -5.65 -0.84
N GLY A 98 12.88 -5.19 0.05
CA GLY A 98 13.02 -3.92 0.73
C GLY A 98 14.03 -3.92 1.86
N GLU A 99 14.65 -2.76 2.05
CA GLU A 99 15.54 -2.48 3.16
C GLU A 99 14.77 -2.03 4.40
N MET A 100 15.13 -2.57 5.55
CA MET A 100 14.67 -2.09 6.85
C MET A 100 15.55 -0.94 7.32
N VAL A 101 14.96 0.23 7.57
CA VAL A 101 15.67 1.39 8.13
C VAL A 101 14.97 1.92 9.39
N PRO A 102 15.71 2.45 10.37
CA PRO A 102 15.10 3.07 11.55
C PRO A 102 14.21 4.26 11.18
N GLY A 103 13.03 4.34 11.78
CA GLY A 103 12.04 5.37 11.52
C GLY A 103 10.89 5.37 12.51
N TYR A 104 9.74 5.84 12.05
CA TYR A 104 8.51 5.89 12.84
C TYR A 104 7.33 5.31 12.08
N ALA A 105 6.49 4.55 12.78
CA ALA A 105 5.26 3.97 12.27
C ALA A 105 4.03 4.59 12.94
N THR A 106 2.88 4.45 12.29
CA THR A 106 1.57 4.65 12.92
C THR A 106 0.92 3.30 13.12
N VAL A 107 0.81 2.86 14.37
CA VAL A 107 0.22 1.57 14.72
C VAL A 107 -1.28 1.76 14.94
N THR A 108 -2.10 1.03 14.19
CA THR A 108 -3.56 1.03 14.34
C THR A 108 -4.01 -0.34 14.82
N LEU A 109 -4.69 -0.39 15.96
CA LEU A 109 -5.23 -1.63 16.54
C LEU A 109 -6.74 -1.48 16.74
N GLN A 110 -7.47 -2.58 16.59
CA GLN A 110 -8.92 -2.60 16.77
C GLN A 110 -9.35 -3.85 17.53
N ARG A 111 -10.19 -3.68 18.55
CA ARG A 111 -10.84 -4.78 19.28
C ARG A 111 -12.07 -4.29 20.03
N SER A 112 -13.12 -5.11 20.09
CA SER A 112 -14.33 -4.83 20.88
C SER A 112 -15.00 -3.47 20.59
N GLY A 113 -14.96 -3.02 19.33
CA GLY A 113 -15.51 -1.72 18.93
C GLY A 113 -14.61 -0.51 19.21
N THR A 114 -13.46 -0.71 19.86
CA THR A 114 -12.43 0.31 20.04
C THR A 114 -11.43 0.30 18.91
N ILE A 115 -11.14 1.48 18.34
CA ILE A 115 -10.01 1.72 17.44
C ILE A 115 -8.99 2.61 18.18
N ILE A 116 -7.73 2.20 18.21
CA ILE A 116 -6.63 3.04 18.72
C ILE A 116 -5.59 3.24 17.62
N ILE A 117 -5.17 4.49 17.44
CA ILE A 117 -4.13 4.90 16.51
C ILE A 117 -2.99 5.52 17.31
N VAL A 118 -1.85 4.85 17.37
CA VAL A 118 -0.63 5.35 18.03
C VAL A 118 0.34 5.85 16.95
N LYS A 119 0.54 7.16 16.90
CA LYS A 119 1.42 7.84 15.94
C LYS A 119 2.84 7.93 16.48
N GLU A 120 3.81 8.07 15.57
CA GLU A 120 5.23 8.32 15.89
C GLU A 120 5.85 7.21 16.75
N VAL A 121 5.45 5.96 16.52
CA VAL A 121 6.01 4.78 17.22
C VAL A 121 7.37 4.44 16.59
N PRO A 122 8.48 4.43 17.36
CA PRO A 122 9.78 4.03 16.84
C PRO A 122 9.74 2.60 16.28
N ALA A 123 10.27 2.42 15.06
CA ALA A 123 10.24 1.14 14.37
C ALA A 123 11.36 1.05 13.33
N ASP A 124 11.76 -0.16 12.95
CA ASP A 124 12.42 -0.38 11.68
C ASP A 124 11.34 -0.49 10.59
N VAL A 125 11.42 0.33 9.54
CA VAL A 125 10.40 0.43 8.48
C VAL A 125 10.99 0.06 7.13
N CYS A 126 10.30 -0.83 6.42
CA CYS A 126 10.65 -1.23 5.08
C CYS A 126 10.41 -0.09 4.09
N GLN A 127 11.44 0.29 3.34
CA GLN A 127 11.34 1.37 2.34
C GLN A 127 10.49 1.02 1.11
N ASP A 128 10.29 -0.27 0.82
CA ASP A 128 9.56 -0.70 -0.39
C ASP A 128 8.06 -0.96 -0.13
N CYS A 129 7.72 -1.55 1.02
CA CYS A 129 6.36 -2.03 1.28
C CYS A 129 5.71 -1.44 2.54
N GLY A 130 6.44 -0.64 3.32
CA GLY A 130 5.95 0.00 4.54
C GLY A 130 5.77 -0.92 5.74
N GLU A 131 6.17 -2.20 5.64
CA GLU A 131 6.16 -3.13 6.78
C GLU A 131 7.06 -2.58 7.90
N TYR A 132 6.60 -2.63 9.16
CA TYR A 132 7.35 -2.13 10.30
C TYR A 132 7.58 -3.22 11.35
N TYR A 133 8.71 -3.14 12.04
CA TYR A 133 9.08 -4.01 13.16
C TYR A 133 9.29 -3.14 14.39
N LEU A 134 8.64 -3.53 15.48
CA LEU A 134 8.77 -2.87 16.77
C LEU A 134 9.68 -3.70 17.66
N ASP A 135 10.63 -3.04 18.33
CA ASP A 135 11.37 -3.66 19.41
C ASP A 135 10.42 -4.08 20.54
N GLU A 136 10.77 -5.15 21.25
CA GLU A 136 9.96 -5.70 22.36
C GLU A 136 9.43 -4.64 23.35
N PRO A 137 10.24 -3.71 23.90
CA PRO A 137 9.74 -2.68 24.81
C PRO A 137 8.72 -1.73 24.16
N VAL A 138 8.91 -1.40 22.88
CA VAL A 138 8.00 -0.51 22.13
C VAL A 138 6.67 -1.23 21.89
N ALA A 139 6.74 -2.48 21.43
CA ALA A 139 5.57 -3.33 21.22
C ALA A 139 4.75 -3.50 22.50
N ALA A 140 5.41 -3.78 23.63
CA ALA A 140 4.75 -3.92 24.93
C ALA A 140 4.02 -2.65 25.36
N LYS A 141 4.61 -1.47 25.11
CA LYS A 141 4.00 -0.17 25.45
C LYS A 141 2.80 0.14 24.56
N VAL A 142 2.92 -0.05 23.25
CA VAL A 142 1.80 0.13 22.31
C VAL A 142 0.64 -0.82 22.65
N TYR A 143 0.95 -2.06 22.99
CA TYR A 143 -0.04 -3.03 23.44
C TYR A 143 -0.74 -2.58 24.73
N ALA A 144 0.01 -2.11 25.73
CA ALA A 144 -0.57 -1.59 26.97
C ALA A 144 -1.49 -0.38 26.72
N GLN A 145 -1.11 0.55 25.83
CA GLN A 145 -1.96 1.68 25.44
C GLN A 145 -3.28 1.23 24.81
N ALA A 146 -3.23 0.19 23.97
CA ALA A 146 -4.41 -0.39 23.36
C ALA A 146 -5.33 -1.06 24.37
N GLU A 147 -4.78 -1.83 25.31
CA GLU A 147 -5.56 -2.44 26.40
C GLU A 147 -6.27 -1.39 27.26
N GLU A 148 -5.59 -0.28 27.57
CA GLU A 148 -6.20 0.82 28.32
C GLU A 148 -7.32 1.53 27.55
N ALA A 149 -7.19 1.71 26.24
CA ALA A 149 -8.26 2.26 25.40
C ALA A 149 -9.49 1.34 25.38
N VAL A 150 -9.28 0.01 25.30
CA VAL A 150 -10.37 -0.97 25.38
C VAL A 150 -11.06 -0.93 26.75
N LYS A 151 -10.31 -0.83 27.87
CA LYS A 151 -10.90 -0.71 29.21
C LYS A 151 -11.77 0.53 29.37
N ARG A 152 -11.39 1.63 28.72
CA ARG A 152 -12.18 2.87 28.68
C ARG A 152 -13.40 2.80 27.77
N HIS A 153 -13.56 1.74 26.98
CA HIS A 153 -14.59 1.62 25.95
C HIS A 153 -14.54 2.80 24.97
N ALA A 154 -13.33 3.28 24.65
CA ALA A 154 -13.16 4.33 23.66
C ALA A 154 -13.64 3.83 22.29
N GLU A 155 -14.42 4.63 21.57
CA GLU A 155 -14.81 4.28 20.19
C GLU A 155 -13.62 4.47 19.24
N VAL A 156 -12.95 5.62 19.33
CA VAL A 156 -11.71 5.94 18.62
C VAL A 156 -10.79 6.76 19.52
N GLU A 157 -9.50 6.39 19.59
CA GLU A 157 -8.47 7.13 20.31
C GLU A 157 -7.22 7.34 19.44
N ILE A 158 -6.70 8.56 19.41
CA ILE A 158 -5.48 8.90 18.67
C ILE A 158 -4.45 9.43 19.65
N LEU A 159 -3.33 8.70 19.79
CA LEU A 159 -2.24 9.03 20.68
C LEU A 159 -0.95 9.26 19.88
N ARG A 160 -0.01 10.00 20.47
CA ARG A 160 1.39 10.00 20.04
C ARG A 160 2.20 9.14 21.00
N TYR A 161 3.16 8.39 20.47
CA TYR A 161 4.11 7.67 21.28
C TYR A 161 5.00 8.67 22.02
N VAL A 162 5.09 8.54 23.34
CA VAL A 162 6.01 9.33 24.17
C VAL A 162 7.04 8.35 24.68
N ALA A 163 8.31 8.50 24.31
CA ALA A 163 9.40 7.59 24.70
C ALA A 163 9.49 7.44 26.22
#